data_AF-A0AA47DYY7-F1
#
_entry.id   AF-A0AA47DYY7-F1
#
_cell.length_a   1.000
_cell.length_b   1.000
_cell.length_c   1.000
_cell.angle_alpha   90.00
_cell.angle_beta   90.00
_cell.angle_gamma   90.00
#
_symmetry.space_group_name_H-M   'P 1'
#
loop_
_entity.id
_entity.type
_entity.pdbx_description
1 polymer ?
#
loop_
_entity_poly.entity_id
_entity_poly.type
_entity_poly.pdbx_seq_one_letter_code
_entity_poly.pdbx_strand_id
1 'polypeptide(L)'
;MTAKLAPGRRALRTTWQHAVLVGLSVLLGACAGTPYESSPQPPAAKPVPRGPEPSAPVISPPPIKAPPAPRAPATQKSHPRYAPPPHVAAHWDNRLGVYVVEGRELYYRERLYYRWDGDWFCAGQPDGPWEPVAPPSVPPGLRNRH
;
A
#
# COMPACT_ATOMS: atom_id res chain seq x y z
N MET A 1 26.64 65.12 -27.00
CA MET A 1 27.18 63.75 -26.82
C MET A 1 26.01 62.85 -26.45
N THR A 2 25.63 61.93 -27.35
CA THR A 2 24.39 61.11 -27.25
C THR A 2 24.75 59.69 -26.82
N ALA A 3 24.15 59.19 -25.74
CA ALA A 3 24.37 57.81 -25.27
C ALA A 3 23.33 56.85 -25.88
N LYS A 4 23.83 55.78 -26.51
CA LYS A 4 23.07 54.72 -27.20
C LYS A 4 22.76 53.59 -26.22
N LEU A 5 21.49 53.32 -25.91
CA LEU A 5 21.09 52.18 -25.08
C LEU A 5 21.16 50.86 -25.87
N ALA A 6 21.86 49.87 -25.32
CA ALA A 6 22.00 48.54 -25.89
C ALA A 6 20.81 47.61 -25.54
N PRO A 7 20.09 47.03 -26.52
CA PRO A 7 18.99 46.10 -26.29
C PRO A 7 19.49 44.65 -26.43
N GLY A 8 20.10 44.08 -25.39
CA GLY A 8 20.72 42.74 -25.53
C GLY A 8 20.43 41.74 -24.41
N ARG A 9 19.92 42.17 -23.25
CA ARG A 9 19.88 41.31 -22.04
C ARG A 9 18.52 40.66 -21.74
N ARG A 10 17.44 41.10 -22.39
CA ARG A 10 16.08 40.57 -22.14
C ARG A 10 15.80 39.27 -22.88
N ALA A 11 16.23 39.15 -24.14
CA ALA A 11 15.94 37.97 -24.97
C ALA A 11 16.56 36.66 -24.44
N LEU A 12 17.76 36.74 -23.86
CA LEU A 12 18.48 35.58 -23.32
C LEU A 12 17.85 35.00 -22.05
N ARG A 13 17.16 35.84 -21.26
CA ARG A 13 16.46 35.38 -20.05
C ARG A 13 15.19 34.63 -20.38
N THR A 14 14.45 35.09 -21.39
CA THR A 14 13.19 34.49 -21.80
C THR A 14 13.38 33.10 -22.42
N THR A 15 14.46 32.90 -23.20
CA THR A 15 14.77 31.56 -23.76
C THR A 15 15.15 30.56 -22.68
N TRP A 16 15.85 31.01 -21.63
CA TRP A 16 16.22 30.18 -20.49
C TRP A 16 15.00 29.78 -19.64
N GLN A 17 14.06 30.70 -19.45
CA GLN A 17 12.81 30.42 -18.73
C GLN A 17 11.94 29.37 -19.43
N HIS A 18 11.82 29.44 -20.77
CA HIS A 18 11.09 28.42 -21.53
C HIS A 18 11.78 27.05 -21.47
N ALA A 19 13.12 27.01 -21.53
CA ALA A 19 13.87 25.75 -21.40
C ALA A 19 13.67 25.10 -20.01
N VAL A 20 13.63 25.89 -18.94
CA VAL A 20 13.35 25.41 -17.57
C VAL A 20 11.91 24.90 -17.46
N LEU A 21 10.92 25.63 -18.02
CA LEU A 21 9.51 25.21 -17.99
C LEU A 21 9.26 23.92 -18.75
N VAL A 22 9.87 23.74 -19.93
CA VAL A 22 9.76 22.50 -20.71
C VAL A 22 10.49 21.35 -20.01
N GLY A 23 11.70 21.57 -19.48
CA GLY A 23 12.42 20.55 -18.72
C GLY A 23 11.68 20.09 -17.47
N LEU A 24 11.06 21.01 -16.74
CA LEU A 24 10.26 20.71 -15.55
C LEU A 24 9.01 19.88 -15.90
N SER A 25 8.32 20.20 -17.00
CA SER A 25 7.13 19.44 -17.42
C SER A 25 7.45 18.04 -17.94
N VAL A 26 8.61 17.84 -18.59
CA VAL A 26 9.10 16.49 -18.94
C VAL A 26 9.43 15.67 -17.69
N LEU A 27 10.03 16.28 -16.66
CA LEU A 27 10.36 15.60 -15.40
C LEU A 27 9.13 15.18 -14.59
N LEU A 28 8.02 15.95 -14.61
CA LEU A 28 6.79 15.56 -13.90
C LEU A 28 6.03 14.39 -14.57
N GLY A 29 6.24 14.14 -15.87
CA GLY A 29 5.58 13.04 -16.59
C GLY A 29 6.04 11.64 -16.18
N ALA A 30 7.13 11.51 -15.40
CA ALA A 30 7.73 10.22 -15.05
C ALA A 30 7.13 9.54 -13.80
N CYS A 31 6.17 10.17 -13.11
CA CYS A 31 5.52 9.59 -11.92
C CYS A 31 4.16 8.92 -12.20
N ALA A 32 3.71 8.87 -13.46
CA ALA A 32 2.42 8.30 -13.84
C ALA A 32 2.59 7.07 -14.74
N GLY A 33 2.74 5.88 -14.14
CA GLY A 33 2.68 4.63 -14.90
C GLY A 33 3.46 3.48 -14.28
N THR A 34 3.07 3.02 -13.10
CA THR A 34 3.21 1.58 -12.84
C THR A 34 1.87 0.94 -13.20
N PRO A 35 1.69 0.42 -14.43
CA PRO A 35 0.58 -0.49 -14.65
C PRO A 35 0.78 -1.65 -13.70
N TYR A 36 -0.22 -1.86 -12.86
CA TYR A 36 -0.37 -3.07 -12.08
C TYR A 36 -0.38 -4.23 -13.08
N GLU A 37 0.77 -4.87 -13.29
CA GLU A 37 0.87 -6.07 -14.11
C GLU A 37 0.21 -7.20 -13.33
N SER A 38 -1.11 -7.36 -13.53
CA SER A 38 -1.78 -8.62 -13.27
C SER A 38 -1.20 -9.62 -14.26
N SER A 39 -0.22 -10.41 -13.81
CA SER A 39 0.20 -11.59 -14.56
C SER A 39 -1.04 -12.46 -14.80
N PRO A 40 -1.40 -12.79 -16.05
CA PRO A 40 -2.52 -13.68 -16.32
C PRO A 40 -2.29 -15.02 -15.63
N GLN A 41 -3.10 -15.33 -14.62
CA GLN A 41 -3.09 -16.64 -13.97
C GLN A 41 -3.38 -17.70 -15.04
N PRO A 42 -2.50 -18.69 -15.26
CA PRO A 42 -2.75 -19.75 -16.22
C PRO A 42 -4.11 -20.40 -15.95
N PRO A 43 -4.92 -20.72 -16.98
CA PRO A 43 -6.19 -21.41 -16.78
C PRO A 43 -5.95 -22.72 -16.04
N ALA A 44 -6.75 -22.98 -15.00
CA ALA A 44 -6.75 -24.25 -14.30
C ALA A 44 -6.93 -25.40 -15.32
N ALA A 45 -6.10 -26.44 -15.22
CA ALA A 45 -6.15 -27.61 -16.09
C ALA A 45 -7.56 -28.22 -16.06
N LYS A 46 -8.11 -28.52 -17.25
CA LYS A 46 -9.43 -29.15 -17.38
C LYS A 46 -9.41 -30.54 -16.72
N PRO A 47 -10.47 -30.94 -15.99
CA PRO A 47 -10.57 -32.30 -15.48
C PRO A 47 -10.60 -33.32 -16.63
N VAL A 48 -9.73 -34.32 -16.56
CA VAL A 48 -9.70 -35.45 -17.51
C VAL A 48 -10.93 -36.34 -17.25
N PRO A 49 -11.72 -36.72 -18.28
CA PRO A 49 -12.80 -37.69 -18.10
C PRO A 49 -12.24 -39.05 -17.68
N ARG A 50 -12.59 -39.50 -16.48
CA ARG A 50 -12.29 -40.86 -16.00
C ARG A 50 -13.30 -41.82 -16.66
N GLY A 51 -12.81 -42.81 -17.39
CA GLY A 51 -13.65 -43.87 -17.96
C GLY A 51 -14.38 -44.66 -16.86
N PRO A 52 -15.49 -45.36 -17.18
CA PRO A 52 -16.32 -46.03 -16.19
C PRO A 52 -15.58 -47.23 -15.56
N GLU A 53 -15.31 -47.14 -14.26
CA GLU A 53 -14.75 -48.20 -13.43
C GLU A 53 -15.89 -49.09 -12.87
N PRO A 54 -15.76 -50.43 -12.86
CA PRO A 54 -16.84 -51.34 -12.48
C PRO A 54 -17.31 -51.18 -11.03
N SER A 55 -18.63 -51.17 -10.82
CA SER A 55 -19.27 -51.03 -9.50
C SER A 55 -19.00 -52.23 -8.59
N ALA A 56 -18.09 -52.07 -7.65
CA ALA A 56 -18.05 -52.89 -6.43
C ALA A 56 -19.09 -52.36 -5.41
N PRO A 57 -19.67 -53.21 -4.56
CA PRO A 57 -20.66 -52.80 -3.57
C PRO A 57 -20.02 -51.89 -2.51
N VAL A 58 -20.42 -50.62 -2.52
CA VAL A 58 -19.97 -49.60 -1.55
C VAL A 58 -20.69 -49.83 -0.23
N ILE A 59 -19.99 -50.43 0.73
CA ILE A 59 -20.31 -50.27 2.16
C ILE A 59 -19.85 -48.85 2.51
N SER A 60 -20.77 -47.89 2.53
CA SER A 60 -20.44 -46.49 2.86
C SER A 60 -20.10 -46.35 4.35
N PRO A 61 -18.86 -46.03 4.74
CA PRO A 61 -18.60 -45.54 6.08
C PRO A 61 -19.27 -44.17 6.26
N PRO A 62 -19.70 -43.80 7.50
CA PRO A 62 -20.33 -42.51 7.74
C PRO A 62 -19.39 -41.35 7.35
N PRO A 63 -19.92 -40.25 6.81
CA PRO A 63 -19.10 -39.12 6.37
C PRO A 63 -18.41 -38.48 7.57
N ILE A 64 -17.10 -38.67 7.67
CA ILE A 64 -16.25 -37.95 8.60
C ILE A 64 -16.24 -36.49 8.14
N LYS A 65 -16.94 -35.60 8.87
CA LYS A 65 -16.84 -34.16 8.65
C LYS A 65 -15.42 -33.74 9.02
N ALA A 66 -14.58 -33.47 8.01
CA ALA A 66 -13.25 -32.92 8.25
C ALA A 66 -13.39 -31.58 8.99
N PRO A 67 -12.59 -31.31 10.04
CA PRO A 67 -12.57 -30.01 10.70
C PRO A 67 -12.26 -28.90 9.68
N PRO A 68 -12.90 -27.73 9.76
CA PRO A 68 -12.53 -26.56 8.97
C PRO A 68 -11.03 -26.27 9.05
N ALA A 69 -10.41 -25.97 7.91
CA ALA A 69 -8.99 -25.65 7.83
C ALA A 69 -8.63 -24.51 8.80
N PRO A 70 -7.43 -24.53 9.43
CA PRO A 70 -7.01 -23.46 10.33
C PRO A 70 -7.05 -22.10 9.64
N ARG A 71 -7.85 -21.18 10.17
CA ARG A 71 -7.86 -19.78 9.71
C ARG A 71 -6.49 -19.17 10.02
N ALA A 72 -5.92 -18.46 9.05
CA ALA A 72 -4.68 -17.71 9.27
C ALA A 72 -4.81 -16.79 10.50
N PRO A 73 -3.77 -16.67 11.32
CA PRO A 73 -3.83 -15.87 12.53
C PRO A 73 -4.11 -14.41 12.19
N ALA A 74 -5.06 -13.80 12.90
CA ALA A 74 -5.42 -12.40 12.70
C ALA A 74 -4.25 -11.45 13.00
N THR A 75 -3.35 -11.86 13.90
CA THR A 75 -2.18 -11.08 14.33
C THR A 75 -0.90 -11.91 14.26
N GLN A 76 0.21 -11.22 14.05
CA GLN A 76 1.55 -11.82 13.99
C GLN A 76 2.58 -10.82 14.53
N LYS A 77 3.73 -11.30 15.02
CA LYS A 77 4.75 -10.40 15.61
C LYS A 77 5.35 -9.42 14.59
N SER A 78 5.53 -9.85 13.36
CA SER A 78 6.13 -9.05 12.29
C SER A 78 5.59 -9.43 10.91
N HIS A 79 5.74 -8.53 9.94
CA HIS A 79 5.31 -8.71 8.55
C HIS A 79 6.51 -8.72 7.59
N PRO A 80 6.53 -9.58 6.56
CA PRO A 80 7.69 -9.70 5.66
C PRO A 80 8.00 -8.44 4.84
N ARG A 81 6.98 -7.63 4.50
CA ARG A 81 7.14 -6.39 3.71
C ARG A 81 7.32 -5.13 4.57
N TYR A 82 6.74 -5.11 5.76
CA TYR A 82 6.63 -3.88 6.55
C TYR A 82 7.50 -4.04 7.78
N ALA A 83 8.48 -3.15 7.94
CA ALA A 83 9.31 -3.13 9.13
C ALA A 83 8.45 -2.81 10.37
N PRO A 84 8.71 -3.45 11.52
CA PRO A 84 8.07 -3.08 12.78
C PRO A 84 8.53 -1.68 13.24
N PRO A 85 7.73 -0.99 14.07
CA PRO A 85 8.14 0.29 14.66
C PRO A 85 9.40 0.10 15.53
N PRO A 86 10.36 1.04 15.47
CA PRO A 86 11.57 0.95 16.30
C PRO A 86 11.23 1.26 17.77
N HIS A 87 11.83 0.52 18.69
CA HIS A 87 11.78 0.77 20.14
C HIS A 87 10.39 0.71 20.81
N VAL A 88 9.36 0.16 20.15
CA VAL A 88 8.01 0.05 20.69
C VAL A 88 7.47 -1.36 20.50
N ALA A 89 6.83 -1.92 21.53
CA ALA A 89 6.13 -3.20 21.44
C ALA A 89 4.89 -3.04 20.54
N ALA A 90 4.84 -3.82 19.46
CA ALA A 90 3.75 -3.81 18.51
C ALA A 90 3.60 -5.18 17.86
N HIS A 91 2.40 -5.45 17.34
CA HIS A 91 2.11 -6.62 16.51
C HIS A 91 1.49 -6.19 15.19
N TRP A 92 1.73 -6.95 14.14
CA TRP A 92 1.05 -6.77 12.87
C TRP A 92 -0.36 -7.37 12.95
N ASP A 93 -1.36 -6.59 12.54
CA ASP A 93 -2.75 -7.04 12.37
C ASP A 93 -3.04 -7.20 10.87
N ASN A 94 -3.34 -8.43 10.44
CA ASN A 94 -3.61 -8.79 9.05
C ASN A 94 -4.93 -8.22 8.52
N ARG A 95 -5.90 -7.94 9.40
CA ARG A 95 -7.20 -7.37 9.03
C ARG A 95 -7.08 -5.87 8.78
N LEU A 96 -6.26 -5.19 9.60
CA LEU A 96 -6.02 -3.76 9.46
C LEU A 96 -4.92 -3.44 8.46
N GLY A 97 -3.98 -4.36 8.25
CA GLY A 97 -2.82 -4.17 7.39
C GLY A 97 -1.80 -3.18 7.96
N VAL A 98 -1.69 -3.11 9.30
CA VAL A 98 -0.80 -2.19 10.02
C VAL A 98 -0.22 -2.88 11.26
N TYR A 99 0.85 -2.32 11.81
CA TYR A 99 1.26 -2.63 13.18
C TYR A 99 0.36 -1.88 14.16
N VAL A 100 -0.12 -2.58 15.19
CA VAL A 100 -0.82 -2.01 16.34
C VAL A 100 0.17 -1.91 17.48
N VAL A 101 0.33 -0.71 18.05
CA VAL A 101 1.17 -0.48 19.22
C VAL A 101 0.44 -0.94 20.47
N GLU A 102 1.13 -1.73 21.30
CA GLU A 102 0.53 -2.27 22.52
C GLU A 102 0.20 -1.15 23.52
N GLY A 103 -1.01 -1.21 24.09
CA GLY A 103 -1.45 -0.30 25.15
C GLY A 103 -1.74 1.14 24.70
N ARG A 104 -1.78 1.42 23.38
CA ARG A 104 -2.11 2.74 22.82
C ARG A 104 -2.97 2.60 21.57
N GLU A 105 -3.87 3.55 21.31
CA GLU A 105 -4.59 3.63 20.03
C GLU A 105 -3.71 4.24 18.93
N LEU A 106 -2.62 3.55 18.65
CA LEU A 106 -1.57 4.02 17.78
C LEU A 106 -1.20 2.91 16.79
N TYR A 107 -1.20 3.26 15.51
CA TYR A 107 -0.97 2.32 14.42
C TYR A 107 0.29 2.72 13.64
N TYR A 108 1.04 1.77 13.12
CA TYR A 108 2.28 2.05 12.39
C TYR A 108 2.33 1.30 11.06
N ARG A 109 2.63 2.04 9.98
CA ARG A 109 2.86 1.48 8.64
C ARG A 109 3.73 2.44 7.85
N GLU A 110 4.68 1.90 7.09
CA GLU A 110 5.51 2.69 6.16
C GLU A 110 6.22 3.88 6.83
N ARG A 111 6.74 3.67 8.06
CA ARG A 111 7.45 4.69 8.86
C ARG A 111 6.59 5.84 9.37
N LEU A 112 5.28 5.74 9.23
CA LEU A 112 4.33 6.68 9.79
C LEU A 112 3.52 6.01 10.90
N TYR A 113 3.33 6.77 11.96
CA TYR A 113 2.35 6.52 12.98
C TYR A 113 1.03 7.15 12.58
N TYR A 114 -0.08 6.47 12.86
CA TYR A 114 -1.44 6.95 12.62
C TYR A 114 -2.21 6.90 13.94
N ARG A 115 -3.00 7.94 14.19
CA ARG A 115 -3.93 8.00 15.32
C ARG A 115 -5.26 8.57 14.86
N TRP A 116 -6.31 8.21 15.59
CA TRP A 116 -7.64 8.80 15.43
C TRP A 116 -7.88 9.81 16.57
N ASP A 117 -8.29 11.02 16.22
CA ASP A 117 -8.69 12.06 17.17
C ASP A 117 -9.77 12.95 16.53
N GLY A 118 -10.94 12.35 16.27
CA GLY A 118 -12.03 12.97 15.48
C GLY A 118 -11.82 12.94 13.97
N ASP A 119 -10.56 13.00 13.54
CA ASP A 119 -10.08 12.72 12.18
C ASP A 119 -8.82 11.85 12.23
N TRP A 120 -8.37 11.38 11.06
CA TRP A 120 -7.09 10.69 10.94
C TRP A 120 -5.93 11.66 10.92
N PHE A 121 -4.93 11.38 11.76
CA PHE A 121 -3.65 12.08 11.78
C PHE A 121 -2.51 11.10 11.57
N CYS A 122 -1.42 11.56 10.96
CA CYS A 122 -0.16 10.83 10.90
C CYS A 122 1.01 11.63 11.48
N ALA A 123 2.06 10.92 11.89
CA ALA A 123 3.30 11.50 12.40
C ALA A 123 4.49 10.59 12.09
N GLY A 124 5.69 11.16 11.98
CA GLY A 124 6.93 10.38 11.85
C GLY A 124 7.40 9.74 13.17
N GLN A 125 6.90 10.24 14.31
CA GLN A 125 7.25 9.80 15.66
C GLN A 125 5.96 9.48 16.46
N PRO A 126 6.02 8.62 17.48
CA PRO A 126 4.84 8.20 18.23
C PRO A 126 4.20 9.32 19.05
N ASP A 127 4.92 10.42 19.31
CA ASP A 127 4.44 11.56 20.10
C ASP A 127 4.11 12.80 19.23
N GLY A 128 4.26 12.71 17.90
CA GLY A 128 4.02 13.81 16.96
C GLY A 128 5.30 14.39 16.34
N PRO A 129 5.24 15.55 15.66
CA PRO A 129 4.06 16.38 15.44
C PRO A 129 3.01 15.65 14.61
N TRP A 130 1.74 15.89 14.93
CA TRP A 130 0.60 15.24 14.28
C TRP A 130 0.09 16.11 13.14
N GLU A 131 -0.01 15.52 11.97
CA GLU A 131 -0.48 16.18 10.76
C GLU A 131 -1.76 15.50 10.27
N PRO A 132 -2.76 16.25 9.79
CA PRO A 132 -3.97 15.66 9.23
C PRO A 132 -3.61 14.86 7.99
N VAL A 133 -4.19 13.66 7.85
CA VAL A 133 -3.94 12.80 6.69
C VAL A 133 -5.18 12.69 5.82
N ALA A 134 -4.99 12.89 4.51
CA ALA A 134 -6.08 12.75 3.56
C ALA A 134 -6.63 11.30 3.56
N PRO A 135 -7.95 11.09 3.42
CA PRO A 135 -8.55 9.76 3.48
C PRO A 135 -7.92 8.69 2.57
N PRO A 136 -7.45 8.99 1.34
CA PRO A 136 -6.77 7.99 0.50
C PRO A 136 -5.41 7.53 1.05
N SER A 137 -4.75 8.36 1.86
CA SER A 137 -3.44 8.08 2.45
C SER A 137 -3.54 7.27 3.75
N VAL A 138 -4.74 7.18 4.35
CA VAL A 138 -4.99 6.33 5.52
C VAL A 138 -5.05 4.86 5.07
N PRO A 139 -4.38 3.93 5.77
CA PRO A 139 -4.48 2.50 5.46
C PRO A 139 -5.94 2.01 5.39
N PRO A 140 -6.32 1.19 4.38
CA PRO A 140 -7.72 0.81 4.16
C PRO A 140 -8.42 0.19 5.36
N GLY A 141 -7.72 -0.63 6.14
CA GLY A 141 -8.29 -1.25 7.34
C GLY A 141 -8.57 -0.25 8.46
N LEU A 142 -7.78 0.83 8.56
CA LEU A 142 -8.01 1.92 9.51
C LEU A 142 -9.19 2.79 9.08
N ARG A 143 -9.29 3.13 7.78
CA ARG A 143 -10.41 3.91 7.22
C ARG A 143 -11.80 3.33 7.50
N ASN A 144 -11.89 2.01 7.68
CA ASN A 144 -13.17 1.33 7.93
C ASN A 144 -13.46 1.13 9.42
N ARG A 145 -12.57 1.59 10.31
CA ARG A 145 -12.68 1.41 11.77
C ARG A 145 -13.41 2.56 12.45
N HIS A 146 -13.25 3.77 11.93
CA HIS A 146 -13.85 5.02 12.42
C HIS A 146 -14.49 5.74 11.24
#